data_AF-A0A8H5HRS9-F1
#
_entry.id   AF-A0A8H5HRS9-F1
#
_cell.length_a   1.000
_cell.length_b   1.000
_cell.length_c   1.000
_cell.angle_alpha   90.00
_cell.angle_beta   90.00
_cell.angle_gamma   90.00
#
_symmetry.space_group_name_H-M   'P 1'
#
loop_
_entity.id
_entity.type
_entity.pdbx_description
1 polymer ?
#
loop_
_entity_poly.entity_id
_entity_poly.type
_entity_poly.pdbx_seq_one_letter_code
_entity_poly.pdbx_strand_id
1 'polypeptide(L)'
;MEEPSWKQLKLALERPYKDDNGEQIPVLLDISPEGQHVYEQKESSTKTLGENLRRIFIERGADFFDQTKGHQLEESTVEDEDSSDISEHLDEDTSLAQTMTVEELFKMRAEIVPQLFTSLGEISLARDLLTSLLSSSQPQADSLPTHLSAAVVSKPPPIISVQAFNAQLTIGSKDEALRKAANVFKSAADSMDRGRIKGEKYWVDALKVRKGNWGLIPAPLPFGSATGKGADKTSKDFLISYGLEESPASLRRQAVARMATGDTATTGLVFVHRQQTRLRVSVTVTNDKGVPVTSQNVPNTIDTTSLEGALRIAQQEVVEQEIFSLLVQEAGNLPTASARVSERLIVIDAAQGTELKFELLDDETLPSESSDELIKEKCNLVYYALQALLLRRHGYLKSQRLGTAGVIRPPMELLHPLPILQPIIDLLQYQVFCTRIKSEIDRMISALSAAGIPSSLRFDPVGETGRQLVQFFDSSAGKVIGGEAVLRIDNRYVRS
;
A
#
# COMPACT_ATOMS: atom_id res chain seq x y z
N MET A 1 66.72 33.49 -49.89
CA MET A 1 67.58 32.83 -48.90
C MET A 1 66.68 31.96 -48.06
N GLU A 2 66.77 30.65 -48.24
CA GLU A 2 65.98 29.63 -47.55
C GLU A 2 66.47 29.48 -46.11
N GLU A 3 65.56 29.44 -45.15
CA GLU A 3 65.90 29.23 -43.74
C GLU A 3 66.31 27.78 -43.49
N PRO A 4 67.30 27.52 -42.63
CA PRO A 4 67.81 26.17 -42.38
C PRO A 4 66.81 25.31 -41.58
N SER A 5 66.69 24.04 -42.00
CA SER A 5 65.67 23.04 -41.60
C SER A 5 65.54 22.75 -40.10
N TRP A 6 66.53 23.09 -39.28
CA TRP A 6 66.49 22.85 -37.84
C TRP A 6 65.58 23.83 -37.07
N LYS A 7 65.20 24.98 -37.66
CA LYS A 7 64.26 25.93 -37.04
C LYS A 7 62.78 25.54 -37.18
N GLN A 8 62.46 24.56 -38.04
CA GLN A 8 61.09 24.05 -38.20
C GLN A 8 60.77 22.87 -37.26
N LEU A 9 61.76 22.33 -36.55
CA LEU A 9 61.57 21.27 -35.56
C LEU A 9 61.12 21.86 -34.22
N LYS A 10 59.81 22.03 -34.06
CA LYS A 10 59.21 22.22 -32.72
C LYS A 10 59.22 20.86 -32.00
N LEU A 11 60.16 20.67 -31.08
CA LEU A 11 60.08 19.56 -30.12
C LEU A 11 58.89 19.80 -29.20
N ALA A 12 57.85 18.97 -29.33
CA ALA A 12 56.81 18.87 -28.31
C ALA A 12 57.44 18.25 -27.04
N LEU A 13 57.30 18.92 -25.90
CA LEU A 13 57.77 18.43 -24.60
C LEU A 13 56.86 17.32 -24.00
N GLU A 14 55.82 16.92 -24.71
CA GLU A 14 54.94 15.83 -24.30
C GLU A 14 55.50 14.50 -24.79
N ARG A 15 55.54 13.50 -23.90
CA ARG A 15 56.06 12.17 -24.23
C ARG A 15 55.21 11.58 -25.36
N PRO A 16 55.81 11.07 -26.46
CA PRO A 16 55.05 10.39 -27.50
C PRO A 16 54.37 9.19 -26.87
N TYR A 17 53.04 9.17 -26.89
CA TYR A 17 52.23 8.09 -26.34
C TYR A 17 52.17 6.89 -27.28
N LYS A 18 52.70 7.01 -28.51
CA LYS A 18 52.75 5.96 -29.54
C LYS A 18 54.05 6.04 -30.34
N ASP A 19 54.60 4.89 -30.71
CA ASP A 19 55.73 4.78 -31.65
C ASP A 19 55.29 5.15 -33.08
N ASP A 20 56.26 5.33 -33.99
CA ASP A 20 56.03 5.69 -35.41
C ASP A 20 55.12 4.68 -36.17
N ASN A 21 54.89 3.49 -35.61
CA ASN A 21 53.98 2.46 -36.12
C ASN A 21 52.57 2.49 -35.47
N GLY A 22 52.29 3.45 -34.58
CA GLY A 22 50.99 3.66 -33.93
C GLY A 22 50.72 2.84 -32.66
N GLU A 23 51.68 2.04 -32.19
CA GLU A 23 51.57 1.25 -30.96
C GLU A 23 51.95 2.07 -29.72
N GLN A 24 51.22 1.93 -28.61
CA GLN A 24 51.47 2.72 -27.40
C GLN A 24 52.80 2.35 -26.73
N ILE A 25 53.61 3.36 -26.43
CA ILE A 25 54.92 3.18 -25.78
C ILE A 25 54.70 2.83 -24.29
N PRO A 26 55.10 1.65 -23.81
CA PRO A 26 54.94 1.28 -22.41
C PRO A 26 55.83 2.14 -21.51
N VAL A 27 55.27 2.61 -20.40
CA VAL A 27 56.00 3.46 -19.44
C VAL A 27 56.98 2.58 -18.66
N LEU A 28 58.27 2.92 -18.77
CA LEU A 28 59.36 2.26 -18.04
C LEU A 28 59.36 2.73 -16.59
N LEU A 29 59.29 1.80 -15.63
CA LEU A 29 59.29 2.11 -14.20
C LEU A 29 60.70 2.13 -13.62
N ASP A 30 61.54 1.16 -13.99
CA ASP A 30 62.92 1.09 -13.49
C ASP A 30 63.84 0.28 -14.43
N ILE A 31 65.15 0.49 -14.32
CA ILE A 31 66.20 -0.28 -15.01
C ILE A 31 67.03 -0.99 -13.95
N SER A 32 66.96 -2.32 -13.92
CA SER A 32 67.82 -3.11 -13.04
C SER A 32 69.31 -2.91 -13.37
N PRO A 33 70.23 -3.04 -12.39
CA PRO A 33 71.66 -2.81 -12.60
C PRO A 33 72.32 -3.79 -13.61
N GLU A 34 71.67 -4.90 -13.94
CA GLU A 34 72.05 -5.81 -15.02
C GLU A 34 71.55 -5.39 -16.41
N GLY A 35 70.90 -4.23 -16.54
CA GLY A 35 70.44 -3.65 -17.80
C GLY A 35 69.09 -4.16 -18.29
N GLN A 36 68.31 -4.83 -17.44
CA GLN A 36 66.96 -5.30 -17.78
C GLN A 36 65.91 -4.24 -17.43
N HIS A 37 65.16 -3.80 -18.44
CA HIS A 37 64.09 -2.81 -18.37
C HIS A 37 62.81 -3.42 -17.77
N VAL A 38 62.31 -2.85 -16.65
CA VAL A 38 61.03 -3.26 -16.02
C VAL A 38 59.95 -2.26 -16.39
N TYR A 39 58.92 -2.73 -17.09
CA TYR A 39 57.78 -1.94 -17.56
C TYR A 39 56.56 -2.12 -16.65
N GLU A 40 55.68 -1.12 -16.62
CA GLU A 40 54.40 -1.18 -15.91
C GLU A 40 53.55 -2.36 -16.38
N GLN A 41 53.11 -3.19 -15.43
CA GLN A 41 52.36 -4.40 -15.71
C GLN A 41 50.91 -4.00 -16.02
N LYS A 42 50.42 -4.27 -17.25
CA LYS A 42 49.06 -3.91 -17.69
C LYS A 42 48.01 -4.31 -16.65
N GLU A 43 47.34 -3.34 -16.05
CA GLU A 43 46.22 -3.61 -15.16
C GLU A 43 45.12 -4.36 -15.92
N SER A 44 44.65 -5.47 -15.33
CA SER A 44 43.58 -6.27 -15.92
C SER A 44 42.31 -5.42 -15.99
N SER A 45 41.66 -5.39 -17.15
CA SER A 45 40.41 -4.65 -17.41
C SER A 45 39.29 -4.92 -16.39
N THR A 46 39.33 -6.06 -15.71
CA THR A 46 38.41 -6.42 -14.63
C THR A 46 38.63 -5.61 -13.34
N LYS A 47 39.86 -5.17 -13.04
CA LYS A 47 40.16 -4.33 -11.88
C LYS A 47 39.72 -2.89 -12.11
N THR A 48 40.02 -2.33 -13.27
CA THR A 48 39.58 -0.98 -13.64
C THR A 48 38.06 -0.88 -13.77
N LEU A 49 37.41 -1.92 -14.31
CA LEU A 49 35.94 -2.02 -14.29
C LEU A 49 35.40 -2.11 -12.85
N GLY A 50 36.04 -2.91 -11.99
CA GLY A 50 35.64 -3.06 -10.60
C GLY A 50 35.72 -1.75 -9.80
N GLU A 51 36.78 -0.96 -10.01
CA GLU A 51 36.94 0.36 -9.38
C GLU A 51 35.94 1.37 -9.92
N ASN A 52 35.71 1.39 -11.24
CA ASN A 52 34.71 2.26 -11.84
C ASN A 52 33.30 1.92 -11.37
N LEU A 53 32.95 0.64 -11.26
CA LEU A 53 31.65 0.22 -10.72
C LEU A 53 31.50 0.61 -9.24
N ARG A 54 32.53 0.40 -8.41
CA ARG A 54 32.50 0.85 -7.01
C ARG A 54 32.31 2.36 -6.90
N ARG A 55 33.00 3.13 -7.73
CA ARG A 55 32.85 4.58 -7.79
C ARG A 55 31.44 4.99 -8.20
N ILE A 56 30.87 4.35 -9.24
CA ILE A 56 29.49 4.59 -9.66
C ILE A 56 28.50 4.25 -8.54
N PHE A 57 28.69 3.16 -7.80
CA PHE A 57 27.82 2.79 -6.68
C PHE A 57 27.91 3.76 -5.50
N ILE A 58 29.08 4.34 -5.23
CA ILE A 58 29.26 5.35 -4.19
C ILE A 58 28.64 6.68 -4.62
N GLU A 59 28.83 7.08 -5.88
CA GLU A 59 28.35 8.36 -6.40
C GLU A 59 26.83 8.36 -6.70
N ARG A 60 26.27 7.23 -7.15
CA ARG A 60 24.87 7.15 -7.64
C ARG A 60 23.97 6.20 -6.85
N GLY A 61 24.49 5.52 -5.84
CA GLY A 61 23.75 4.58 -4.99
C GLY A 61 23.50 3.20 -5.64
N ALA A 62 23.06 2.25 -4.82
CA ALA A 62 22.79 0.87 -5.23
C ALA A 62 21.65 0.74 -6.26
N ASP A 63 20.77 1.75 -6.33
CA ASP A 63 19.57 1.77 -7.19
C ASP A 63 19.83 2.24 -8.63
N PHE A 64 21.10 2.46 -9.01
CA PHE A 64 21.48 2.92 -10.36
C PHE A 64 20.89 2.07 -11.50
N PHE A 65 20.77 0.75 -11.29
CA PHE A 65 20.23 -0.18 -12.29
C PHE A 65 18.70 -0.22 -12.36
N ASP A 66 18.00 0.31 -11.35
CA ASP A 66 16.54 0.36 -11.32
C ASP A 66 16.00 1.68 -11.87
N GLN A 67 16.74 2.79 -11.74
CA GLN A 67 16.40 4.06 -12.40
C GLN A 67 16.46 3.99 -13.94
N THR A 68 17.36 3.18 -14.51
CA THR A 68 17.57 3.08 -15.95
C THR A 68 16.49 2.28 -16.70
N LYS A 69 15.62 1.55 -15.99
CA LYS A 69 14.50 0.84 -16.62
C LYS A 69 13.28 1.75 -16.89
N GLY A 70 13.24 2.96 -16.32
CA GLY A 70 12.15 3.92 -16.49
C GLY A 70 12.43 5.06 -17.47
N HIS A 71 13.68 5.32 -17.81
CA HIS A 71 14.07 6.39 -18.74
C HIS A 71 14.81 5.82 -19.95
N GLN A 72 14.05 5.41 -20.96
CA GLN A 72 14.56 5.39 -22.34
C GLN A 72 14.24 6.74 -22.98
N LEU A 73 15.29 7.36 -23.52
CA LEU A 73 15.29 8.45 -24.51
C LEU A 73 14.71 9.80 -24.04
N GLU A 74 15.51 10.59 -23.31
CA GLU A 74 15.60 12.03 -23.63
C GLU A 74 17.08 12.45 -23.61
N GLU A 75 17.49 12.96 -24.76
CA GLU A 75 18.83 13.35 -25.14
C GLU A 75 19.09 14.77 -24.62
N SER A 76 20.12 14.88 -23.79
CA SER A 76 20.91 16.08 -23.45
C SER A 76 20.51 17.43 -24.07
N THR A 77 20.01 18.34 -23.22
CA THR A 77 20.27 19.78 -23.32
C THR A 77 20.71 20.28 -21.94
N VAL A 78 22.00 20.56 -21.81
CA VAL A 78 22.58 21.28 -20.67
C VAL A 78 22.64 22.75 -21.11
N GLU A 79 21.82 23.60 -20.50
CA GLU A 79 22.06 25.03 -20.44
C GLU A 79 22.38 25.39 -18.98
N ASP A 80 23.55 26.00 -18.81
CA ASP A 80 24.06 26.60 -17.59
C ASP A 80 23.19 27.80 -17.17
N GLU A 81 22.72 27.84 -15.93
CA GLU A 81 22.45 29.10 -15.23
C GLU A 81 22.95 29.00 -13.77
N ASP A 82 24.06 29.67 -13.52
CA ASP A 82 24.48 30.16 -12.21
C ASP A 82 23.40 31.08 -11.62
N SER A 83 22.92 30.82 -10.40
CA SER A 83 22.68 31.89 -9.42
C SER A 83 22.49 31.41 -7.97
N SER A 84 23.27 32.07 -7.12
CA SER A 84 23.06 32.35 -5.69
C SER A 84 23.19 31.24 -4.64
N ASP A 85 24.38 31.24 -4.02
CA ASP A 85 24.55 31.12 -2.57
C ASP A 85 23.41 31.79 -1.78
N ILE A 86 22.77 31.05 -0.86
CA ILE A 86 22.37 31.45 0.51
C ILE A 86 21.72 30.24 1.20
N SER A 87 22.16 30.00 2.45
CA SER A 87 21.61 29.10 3.48
C SER A 87 22.19 27.67 3.60
N GLU A 88 23.51 27.58 3.76
CA GLU A 88 24.08 26.60 4.69
C GLU A 88 23.78 27.05 6.13
N HIS A 89 22.76 26.42 6.73
CA HIS A 89 22.53 26.18 8.15
C HIS A 89 21.03 26.13 8.36
N LEU A 90 20.46 24.93 8.42
CA LEU A 90 19.28 24.54 9.20
C LEU A 90 18.87 23.12 8.77
N ASP A 91 19.66 22.08 9.09
CA ASP A 91 19.21 20.68 8.92
C ASP A 91 19.91 19.72 9.90
N GLU A 92 20.12 20.13 11.16
CA GLU A 92 20.66 19.23 12.20
C GLU A 92 19.69 18.88 13.33
N ASP A 93 18.47 19.42 13.35
CA ASP A 93 17.52 19.18 14.47
C ASP A 93 16.31 18.30 14.13
N THR A 94 16.29 17.68 12.94
CA THR A 94 15.20 16.77 12.55
C THR A 94 15.56 15.29 12.80
N SER A 95 16.24 14.99 13.90
CA SER A 95 16.33 13.61 14.43
C SER A 95 15.02 13.21 15.15
N LEU A 96 13.90 13.40 14.44
CA LEU A 96 12.57 13.01 14.89
C LEU A 96 12.40 11.50 14.71
N ALA A 97 12.81 10.73 15.72
CA ALA A 97 12.36 9.35 15.94
C ALA A 97 12.38 8.46 14.69
N GLN A 98 13.45 8.52 13.89
CA GLN A 98 13.73 7.47 12.92
C GLN A 98 13.95 6.20 13.73
N THR A 99 13.01 5.27 13.65
CA THR A 99 13.21 3.91 14.12
C THR A 99 14.49 3.42 13.45
N MET A 100 15.53 3.17 14.25
CA MET A 100 16.83 2.76 13.74
C MET A 100 16.69 1.71 12.65
N THR A 101 17.31 1.97 11.51
CA THR A 101 17.30 0.99 10.42
C THR A 101 18.10 -0.24 10.83
N VAL A 102 17.79 -1.39 10.24
CA VAL A 102 18.52 -2.64 10.52
C VAL A 102 20.01 -2.48 10.22
N GLU A 103 20.33 -1.66 9.22
CA GLU A 103 21.68 -1.32 8.81
C GLU A 103 22.40 -0.43 9.82
N GLU A 104 21.73 0.59 10.36
CA GLU A 104 22.27 1.40 11.47
C GLU A 104 22.50 0.56 12.73
N LEU A 105 21.60 -0.39 13.05
CA LEU A 105 21.78 -1.32 14.18
C LEU A 105 22.97 -2.23 13.96
N PHE A 106 23.12 -2.73 12.74
CA PHE A 106 24.26 -3.56 12.39
C PHE A 106 25.57 -2.76 12.45
N LYS A 107 25.57 -1.51 11.97
CA LYS A 107 26.71 -0.60 12.06
C LYS A 107 27.09 -0.31 13.51
N MET A 108 26.12 0.05 14.36
CA MET A 108 26.37 0.23 15.80
C MET A 108 26.92 -1.03 16.45
N ARG A 109 26.37 -2.20 16.11
CA ARG A 109 26.91 -3.48 16.61
C ARG A 109 28.35 -3.70 16.15
N ALA A 110 28.67 -3.40 14.89
CA ALA A 110 30.00 -3.53 14.33
C ALA A 110 31.01 -2.54 14.95
N GLU A 111 30.56 -1.36 15.40
CA GLU A 111 31.39 -0.36 16.09
C GLU A 111 31.64 -0.69 17.57
N ILE A 112 30.62 -1.20 18.28
CA ILE A 112 30.72 -1.52 19.71
C ILE A 112 31.56 -2.77 19.96
N VAL A 113 31.46 -3.79 19.09
CA VAL A 113 32.14 -5.08 19.30
C VAL A 113 33.66 -4.96 19.40
N PRO A 114 34.39 -4.23 18.52
CA PRO A 114 35.82 -4.01 18.66
C PRO A 114 36.21 -3.28 19.95
N GLN A 115 35.44 -2.27 20.37
CA GLN A 115 35.70 -1.55 21.63
C GLN A 115 35.55 -2.47 22.85
N LEU A 116 34.58 -3.38 22.80
CA LEU A 116 34.41 -4.41 23.83
C LEU A 116 35.56 -5.42 23.82
N PHE A 117 36.10 -5.79 22.65
CA PHE A 117 37.27 -6.67 22.58
C PHE A 117 38.54 -6.00 23.11
N THR A 118 38.76 -4.72 22.81
CA THR A 118 39.88 -3.96 23.37
C THR A 118 39.78 -3.87 24.89
N SER A 119 38.62 -3.48 25.42
CA SER A 119 38.43 -3.41 26.88
C SER A 119 38.53 -4.78 27.55
N LEU A 120 38.05 -5.85 26.91
CA LEU A 120 38.24 -7.22 27.38
C LEU A 120 39.73 -7.61 27.42
N GLY A 121 40.51 -7.22 26.40
CA GLY A 121 41.96 -7.43 26.35
C GLY A 121 42.70 -6.68 27.46
N GLU A 122 42.34 -5.42 27.72
CA GLU A 122 42.95 -4.63 28.79
C GLU A 122 42.62 -5.22 30.18
N ILE A 123 41.36 -5.60 30.41
CA ILE A 123 40.91 -6.20 31.67
C ILE A 123 41.55 -7.59 31.87
N SER A 124 41.70 -8.38 30.80
CA SER A 124 42.35 -9.69 30.89
C SER A 124 43.84 -9.57 31.23
N LEU A 125 44.56 -8.61 30.61
CA LEU A 125 45.95 -8.30 30.98
C LEU A 125 46.07 -7.86 32.44
N ALA A 126 45.19 -6.97 32.90
CA ALA A 126 45.17 -6.54 34.30
C ALA A 126 44.90 -7.71 35.25
N ARG A 127 43.97 -8.60 34.89
CA ARG A 127 43.67 -9.83 35.65
C ARG A 127 44.89 -10.74 35.70
N ASP A 128 45.53 -11.02 34.56
CA ASP A 128 46.66 -11.95 34.49
C ASP A 128 47.87 -11.41 35.26
N LEU A 129 48.09 -10.09 35.27
CA LEU A 129 49.07 -9.43 36.14
C LEU A 129 48.75 -9.59 37.63
N LEU A 130 47.50 -9.37 38.03
CA LEU A 130 47.06 -9.57 39.42
C LEU A 130 47.15 -11.04 39.84
N THR A 131 46.77 -11.96 38.96
CA THR A 131 46.90 -13.41 39.18
C THR A 131 48.37 -13.80 39.32
N SER A 132 49.27 -13.23 38.50
CA SER A 132 50.72 -13.44 38.64
C SER A 132 51.24 -12.93 39.99
N LEU A 133 50.84 -11.72 40.42
CA LEU A 133 51.19 -11.18 41.74
C LEU A 133 50.64 -12.03 42.89
N LEU A 134 49.39 -12.50 42.80
CA LEU A 134 48.75 -13.33 43.83
C LEU A 134 49.33 -14.75 43.88
N SER A 135 49.69 -15.32 42.74
CA SER A 135 50.36 -16.63 42.65
C SER A 135 51.76 -16.65 43.29
N SER A 136 52.40 -15.48 43.44
CA SER A 136 53.66 -15.35 44.19
C SER A 136 53.48 -15.47 45.72
N SER A 137 52.25 -15.29 46.21
CA SER A 137 51.89 -15.24 47.64
C SER A 137 51.25 -16.54 48.16
N GLN A 138 50.61 -17.33 47.29
CA GLN A 138 49.97 -18.61 47.65
C GLN A 138 50.60 -19.80 46.91
N PRO A 139 51.04 -20.86 47.61
CA PRO A 139 51.75 -22.00 47.01
C PRO A 139 50.83 -23.02 46.29
N GLN A 140 49.71 -22.58 45.73
CA GLN A 140 48.78 -23.46 45.00
C GLN A 140 48.18 -22.76 43.78
N ALA A 141 48.96 -22.63 42.70
CA ALA A 141 48.44 -22.55 41.34
C ALA A 141 49.55 -22.85 40.33
N ASP A 142 49.47 -24.00 39.66
CA ASP A 142 50.27 -24.31 38.47
C ASP A 142 49.83 -23.40 37.31
N SER A 143 50.60 -22.36 37.00
CA SER A 143 50.92 -21.89 35.63
C SER A 143 51.51 -20.47 35.61
N LEU A 144 52.58 -20.33 34.80
CA LEU A 144 53.38 -19.13 34.46
C LEU A 144 54.53 -18.77 35.43
N PRO A 145 55.74 -18.43 34.92
CA PRO A 145 56.89 -18.09 35.75
C PRO A 145 56.69 -16.73 36.44
N THR A 146 56.84 -16.73 37.76
CA THR A 146 56.70 -15.58 38.66
C THR A 146 57.94 -14.70 38.65
N HIS A 147 57.85 -13.48 38.09
CA HIS A 147 58.96 -12.53 37.96
C HIS A 147 58.75 -11.18 38.67
N LEU A 148 57.62 -10.97 39.35
CA LEU A 148 57.28 -9.68 39.96
C LEU A 148 57.18 -9.80 41.49
N SER A 149 58.06 -9.10 42.21
CA SER A 149 58.04 -9.00 43.67
C SER A 149 57.46 -7.65 44.08
N ALA A 150 56.41 -7.66 44.90
CA ALA A 150 55.82 -6.44 45.44
C ALA A 150 56.77 -5.80 46.48
N ALA A 151 57.46 -4.73 46.10
CA ALA A 151 58.27 -3.94 47.03
C ALA A 151 57.43 -2.79 47.61
N VAL A 152 57.44 -2.63 48.94
CA VAL A 152 56.82 -1.49 49.61
C VAL A 152 57.69 -0.26 49.37
N VAL A 153 57.40 0.46 48.29
CA VAL A 153 57.99 1.78 48.03
C VAL A 153 57.13 2.82 48.72
N SER A 154 57.70 3.56 49.68
CA SER A 154 57.02 4.71 50.27
C SER A 154 56.77 5.73 49.16
N LYS A 155 55.50 6.09 48.92
CA LYS A 155 55.16 7.11 47.94
C LYS A 155 55.97 8.38 48.25
N PRO A 156 56.67 8.99 47.27
CA PRO A 156 57.33 10.27 47.50
C PRO A 156 56.27 11.28 47.99
N PRO A 157 56.67 12.26 48.83
CA PRO A 157 55.72 13.24 49.37
C PRO A 157 54.96 13.89 48.21
N PRO A 158 53.62 13.87 48.24
CA PRO A 158 52.83 14.37 47.13
C PRO A 158 53.11 15.86 46.94
N ILE A 159 53.47 16.24 45.72
CA ILE A 159 53.64 17.65 45.36
C ILE A 159 52.25 18.28 45.39
N ILE A 160 52.06 19.29 46.26
CA ILE A 160 50.75 19.92 46.52
C ILE A 160 50.11 20.44 45.22
N SER A 161 50.91 20.97 44.29
CA SER A 161 50.43 21.44 42.97
C SER A 161 49.88 20.32 42.09
N VAL A 162 50.51 19.13 42.09
CA VAL A 162 50.05 17.96 41.32
C VAL A 162 48.77 17.39 41.92
N GLN A 163 48.68 17.36 43.25
CA GLN A 163 47.47 16.92 43.94
C GLN A 163 46.29 17.88 43.68
N ALA A 164 46.53 19.19 43.73
CA ALA A 164 45.52 20.19 43.43
C ALA A 164 45.06 20.09 41.96
N PHE A 165 45.98 19.90 41.02
CA PHE A 165 45.66 19.70 39.60
C PHE A 165 44.83 18.42 39.35
N ASN A 166 45.25 17.28 39.91
CA ASN A 166 44.50 16.02 39.79
C ASN A 166 43.10 16.11 40.42
N ALA A 167 42.98 16.81 41.56
CA ALA A 167 41.69 17.07 42.19
C ALA A 167 40.81 17.97 41.31
N GLN A 168 41.37 19.02 40.72
CA GLN A 168 40.66 19.90 39.79
C GLN A 168 40.20 19.16 38.54
N LEU A 169 41.04 18.28 37.96
CA LEU A 169 40.67 17.43 36.82
C LEU A 169 39.55 16.46 37.18
N THR A 170 39.60 15.87 38.38
CA THR A 170 38.55 14.95 38.86
C THR A 170 37.23 15.68 39.09
N ILE A 171 37.27 16.88 39.66
CA ILE A 171 36.07 17.71 39.88
C ILE A 171 35.49 18.19 38.55
N GLY A 172 36.34 18.67 37.63
CA GLY A 172 35.92 19.13 36.31
C GLY A 172 35.32 18.02 35.45
N SER A 173 35.97 16.85 35.39
CA SER A 173 35.44 15.68 34.67
C SER A 173 34.13 15.17 35.28
N LYS A 174 33.99 15.19 36.60
CA LYS A 174 32.72 14.85 37.27
C LYS A 174 31.62 15.87 36.95
N ASP A 175 31.90 17.17 36.99
CA ASP A 175 30.93 18.21 36.66
C ASP A 175 30.49 18.10 35.19
N GLU A 176 31.43 17.91 34.27
CA GLU A 176 31.13 17.69 32.84
C GLU A 176 30.28 16.44 32.63
N ALA A 177 30.61 15.33 33.29
CA ALA A 177 29.82 14.09 33.23
C ALA A 177 28.40 14.28 33.77
N LEU A 178 28.23 15.02 34.87
CA LEU A 178 26.91 15.34 35.42
C LEU A 178 26.09 16.23 34.48
N ARG A 179 26.71 17.23 33.84
CA ARG A 179 26.03 18.06 32.83
C ARG A 179 25.61 17.24 31.60
N LYS A 180 26.49 16.35 31.11
CA LYS A 180 26.15 15.41 30.02
C LYS A 180 24.99 14.50 30.41
N ALA A 181 25.03 13.92 31.61
CA ALA A 181 23.93 13.10 32.12
C ALA A 181 22.61 13.88 32.23
N ALA A 182 22.66 15.12 32.73
CA ALA A 182 21.48 15.99 32.79
C ALA A 182 20.91 16.29 31.40
N ASN A 183 21.75 16.56 30.41
CA ASN A 183 21.32 16.77 29.02
C ASN A 183 20.70 15.51 28.42
N VAL A 184 21.26 14.33 28.68
CA VAL A 184 20.68 13.04 28.27
C VAL A 184 19.31 12.83 28.90
N PHE A 185 19.16 13.09 30.21
CA PHE A 185 17.86 12.98 30.86
C PHE A 185 16.85 13.99 30.33
N LYS A 186 17.28 15.22 30.02
CA LYS A 186 16.42 16.24 29.41
C LYS A 186 15.93 15.79 28.03
N SER A 187 16.84 15.36 27.16
CA SER A 187 16.49 14.85 25.82
C SER A 187 15.58 13.61 25.91
N ALA A 188 15.86 12.70 26.84
CA ALA A 188 15.01 11.55 27.10
C ALA A 188 13.61 11.96 27.58
N ALA A 189 13.50 12.93 28.49
CA ALA A 189 12.23 13.46 28.98
C ALA A 189 11.43 14.12 27.84
N ASP A 190 12.08 14.93 27.01
CA ASP A 190 11.45 15.57 25.85
C ASP A 190 10.97 14.52 24.83
N SER A 191 11.75 13.47 24.60
CA SER A 191 11.36 12.35 23.74
C SER A 191 10.19 11.56 24.32
N MET A 192 10.17 11.35 25.64
CA MET A 192 9.05 10.69 26.34
C MET A 192 7.77 11.52 26.28
N ASP A 193 7.86 12.85 26.42
CA ASP A 193 6.68 13.72 26.34
C ASP A 193 6.11 13.78 24.92
N ARG A 194 6.97 13.85 23.89
CA ARG A 194 6.54 13.67 22.50
C ARG A 194 5.84 12.33 22.27
N GLY A 195 6.41 11.25 22.83
CA GLY A 195 5.80 9.92 22.79
C GLY A 195 4.44 9.87 23.50
N ARG A 196 4.30 10.55 24.64
CA ARG A 196 3.04 10.69 25.39
C ARG A 196 1.97 11.40 24.56
N ILE A 197 2.29 12.54 23.95
CA ILE A 197 1.34 13.30 23.12
C ILE A 197 0.86 12.47 21.93
N LYS A 198 1.78 11.77 21.24
CA LYS A 198 1.45 10.86 20.14
C LYS A 198 0.58 9.69 20.61
N GLY A 199 0.94 9.10 21.75
CA GLY A 199 0.15 8.03 22.38
C GLY A 199 -1.25 8.49 22.76
N GLU A 200 -1.39 9.67 23.35
CA GLU A 200 -2.70 10.24 23.72
C GLU A 200 -3.58 10.44 22.50
N LYS A 201 -3.05 11.03 21.41
CA LYS A 201 -3.76 11.15 20.13
C LYS A 201 -4.20 9.79 19.58
N TYR A 202 -3.30 8.82 19.58
CA TYR A 202 -3.58 7.44 19.15
C TYR A 202 -4.74 6.82 19.93
N TRP A 203 -4.72 6.92 21.27
CA TRP A 203 -5.78 6.37 22.12
C TRP A 203 -7.11 7.11 21.96
N VAL A 204 -7.07 8.43 21.79
CA VAL A 204 -8.28 9.23 21.50
C VAL A 204 -8.90 8.80 20.18
N ASP A 205 -8.10 8.60 19.14
CA ASP A 205 -8.61 8.17 17.83
C ASP A 205 -9.10 6.70 17.88
N ALA A 206 -8.41 5.81 18.59
CA ALA A 206 -8.91 4.45 18.85
C ALA A 206 -10.25 4.45 19.61
N LEU A 207 -10.45 5.38 20.56
CA LEU A 207 -11.73 5.56 21.24
C LEU A 207 -12.81 6.10 20.30
N LYS A 208 -12.48 6.99 19.35
CA LYS A 208 -13.42 7.44 18.31
C LYS A 208 -13.86 6.27 17.42
N VAL A 209 -12.91 5.44 16.99
CA VAL A 209 -13.17 4.21 16.23
C VAL A 209 -14.13 3.29 16.99
N ARG A 210 -13.86 3.05 18.28
CA ARG A 210 -14.72 2.21 19.12
C ARG A 210 -16.11 2.82 19.34
N LYS A 211 -16.22 4.14 19.49
CA LYS A 211 -17.51 4.85 19.57
C LYS A 211 -18.31 4.72 18.27
N GLY A 212 -17.63 4.65 17.13
CA GLY A 212 -18.22 4.35 15.82
C GLY A 212 -18.63 2.89 15.62
N ASN A 213 -18.53 2.03 16.64
CA ASN A 213 -18.82 0.60 16.59
C ASN A 213 -18.01 -0.19 15.54
N TRP A 214 -16.83 0.31 15.17
CA TRP A 214 -15.90 -0.42 14.31
C TRP A 214 -15.21 -1.54 15.11
N GLY A 215 -14.96 -2.67 14.45
CA GLY A 215 -14.30 -3.81 15.08
C GLY A 215 -12.81 -3.52 15.33
N LEU A 216 -12.36 -3.67 16.57
CA LEU A 216 -10.96 -3.55 16.96
C LEU A 216 -10.39 -4.93 17.27
N ILE A 217 -9.33 -5.32 16.57
CA ILE A 217 -8.64 -6.60 16.70
C ILE A 217 -7.19 -6.29 17.11
N PRO A 218 -6.61 -6.96 18.11
CA PRO A 218 -5.20 -6.77 18.43
C PRO A 218 -4.33 -7.20 17.23
N ALA A 219 -3.35 -6.37 16.86
CA ALA A 219 -2.46 -6.68 15.75
C ALA A 219 -1.62 -7.93 16.09
N PRO A 220 -1.47 -8.88 15.15
CA PRO A 220 -0.63 -10.04 15.35
C PRO A 220 0.82 -9.58 15.52
N LEU A 221 1.59 -10.31 16.33
CA LEU A 221 3.00 -10.00 16.47
C LEU A 221 3.73 -10.23 15.14
N PRO A 222 4.75 -9.40 14.81
CA PRO A 222 5.57 -9.61 13.63
C PRO A 222 6.27 -10.97 13.69
N PHE A 223 6.43 -11.60 12.53
CA PHE A 223 7.09 -12.91 12.42
C PHE A 223 8.46 -12.90 13.10
N GLY A 224 8.72 -13.88 13.98
CA GLY A 224 9.97 -13.99 14.73
C GLY A 224 9.96 -13.39 16.15
N SER A 225 8.87 -12.76 16.58
CA SER A 225 8.71 -12.31 17.97
C SER A 225 8.70 -13.50 18.95
N ALA A 226 9.39 -13.37 20.09
CA ALA A 226 9.46 -14.41 21.11
C ALA A 226 8.08 -14.70 21.74
N THR A 227 7.39 -15.73 21.25
CA THR A 227 6.11 -16.22 21.79
C THR A 227 6.30 -17.14 23.02
N GLY A 228 7.26 -16.79 23.88
CA GLY A 228 7.55 -17.54 25.10
C GLY A 228 6.43 -17.44 26.15
N LYS A 229 6.39 -18.42 27.07
CA LYS A 229 5.47 -18.39 28.23
C LYS A 229 5.72 -17.13 29.07
N GLY A 230 4.81 -16.16 29.02
CA GLY A 230 4.88 -14.90 29.78
C GLY A 230 5.04 -13.64 28.93
N ALA A 231 5.24 -13.74 27.62
CA ALA A 231 5.18 -12.59 26.72
C ALA A 231 3.72 -12.29 26.36
N ASP A 232 3.33 -11.01 26.42
CA ASP A 232 2.06 -10.55 25.87
C ASP A 232 1.96 -11.00 24.41
N LYS A 233 1.04 -11.93 24.12
CA LYS A 233 0.90 -12.59 22.81
C LYS A 233 0.32 -11.66 21.73
N THR A 234 0.06 -10.41 22.08
CA THR A 234 -0.55 -9.39 21.22
C THR A 234 0.40 -8.22 21.12
N SER A 235 0.61 -7.70 19.92
CA SER A 235 1.31 -6.42 19.78
C SER A 235 0.52 -5.29 20.46
N LYS A 236 1.19 -4.19 20.78
CA LYS A 236 0.54 -3.01 21.42
C LYS A 236 -0.39 -2.24 20.47
N ASP A 237 -0.50 -2.67 19.21
CA ASP A 237 -1.25 -1.99 18.16
C ASP A 237 -2.60 -2.66 17.88
N PHE A 238 -3.55 -1.88 17.35
CA PHE A 238 -4.85 -2.38 16.92
C PHE A 238 -4.98 -2.35 15.40
N LEU A 239 -5.67 -3.38 14.91
CA LEU A 239 -6.22 -3.47 13.57
C LEU A 239 -7.71 -3.13 13.62
N ILE A 240 -8.14 -2.32 12.69
CA ILE A 240 -9.54 -1.95 12.50
C ILE A 240 -10.10 -2.82 11.39
N SER A 241 -11.03 -3.71 11.73
CA SER A 241 -11.77 -4.47 10.73
C SER A 241 -12.97 -3.66 10.25
N TYR A 242 -13.01 -3.36 8.95
CA TYR A 242 -14.10 -2.61 8.33
C TYR A 242 -14.92 -3.44 7.33
N GLY A 243 -14.51 -4.67 7.05
CA GLY A 243 -15.28 -5.62 6.23
C GLY A 243 -16.56 -6.11 6.91
N LEU A 244 -17.56 -6.51 6.12
CA LEU A 244 -18.80 -7.10 6.65
C LEU A 244 -18.54 -8.52 7.16
N GLU A 245 -19.28 -8.93 8.20
CA GLU A 245 -19.06 -10.21 8.88
C GLU A 245 -19.33 -11.42 7.97
N GLU A 246 -20.35 -11.31 7.12
CA GLU A 246 -20.82 -12.35 6.19
C GLU A 246 -20.07 -12.34 4.84
N SER A 247 -19.16 -11.38 4.62
CA SER A 247 -18.34 -11.33 3.41
C SER A 247 -17.39 -12.54 3.34
N PRO A 248 -16.97 -12.94 2.11
CA PRO A 248 -15.97 -13.98 1.91
C PRO A 248 -14.70 -13.79 2.73
N ALA A 249 -14.10 -14.88 3.20
CA ALA A 249 -12.93 -14.84 4.08
C ALA A 249 -11.71 -14.15 3.45
N SER A 250 -11.54 -14.19 2.13
CA SER A 250 -10.48 -13.48 1.41
C SER A 250 -10.63 -11.95 1.56
N LEU A 251 -11.82 -11.43 1.27
CA LEU A 251 -12.12 -10.00 1.36
C LEU A 251 -12.06 -9.51 2.81
N ARG A 252 -12.55 -10.29 3.79
CA ARG A 252 -12.44 -9.92 5.21
C ARG A 252 -11.00 -9.81 5.70
N ARG A 253 -10.08 -10.64 5.19
CA ARG A 253 -8.65 -10.55 5.52
C ARG A 253 -7.98 -9.32 4.92
N GLN A 254 -8.47 -8.86 3.77
CA GLN A 254 -7.97 -7.65 3.10
C GLN A 254 -8.57 -6.37 3.71
N ALA A 255 -9.80 -6.45 4.22
CA ALA A 255 -10.57 -5.36 4.83
C ALA A 255 -10.11 -4.99 6.25
N VAL A 256 -8.81 -4.73 6.38
CA VAL A 256 -8.14 -4.39 7.64
C VAL A 256 -7.35 -3.09 7.46
N ALA A 257 -7.55 -2.15 8.37
CA ALA A 257 -6.80 -0.91 8.49
C ALA A 257 -5.96 -0.92 9.76
N ARG A 258 -4.88 -0.15 9.77
CA ARG A 258 -4.09 0.12 10.98
C ARG A 258 -4.10 1.61 11.28
N MET A 259 -4.00 1.95 12.55
CA MET A 259 -3.73 3.32 12.95
C MET A 259 -2.31 3.72 12.51
N ALA A 260 -2.12 4.95 12.05
CA ALA A 260 -0.80 5.45 11.70
C ALA A 260 0.00 5.72 12.99
N THR A 261 1.11 4.99 13.17
CA THR A 261 2.03 5.20 14.30
C THR A 261 3.05 6.32 14.01
N GLY A 262 3.17 6.74 12.73
CA GLY A 262 4.03 7.84 12.28
C GLY A 262 3.23 9.05 11.78
N ASP A 263 3.89 10.21 11.67
CA ASP A 263 3.30 11.48 11.19
C ASP A 263 3.02 11.50 9.67
N THR A 264 3.14 10.38 8.98
CA THR A 264 3.08 10.28 7.51
C THR A 264 1.66 10.23 6.93
N ALA A 265 0.62 10.05 7.75
CA ALA A 265 -0.76 9.91 7.27
C ALA A 265 -1.62 11.13 7.61
N THR A 266 -2.14 11.82 6.59
CA THR A 266 -3.06 12.97 6.69
C THR A 266 -4.35 12.65 7.45
N THR A 267 -4.81 11.39 7.42
CA THR A 267 -6.04 10.92 8.07
C THR A 267 -5.81 10.01 9.28
N GLY A 268 -4.55 9.82 9.72
CA GLY A 268 -4.21 8.99 10.88
C GLY A 268 -4.50 7.49 10.72
N LEU A 269 -4.94 7.05 9.53
CA LEU A 269 -5.22 5.66 9.17
C LEU A 269 -4.35 5.23 7.99
N VAL A 270 -3.87 3.99 8.03
CA VAL A 270 -3.14 3.36 6.93
C VAL A 270 -3.90 2.12 6.49
N PHE A 271 -4.27 2.11 5.22
CA PHE A 271 -4.93 0.97 4.58
C PHE A 271 -3.90 0.20 3.76
N VAL A 272 -3.67 -1.08 4.10
CA VAL A 272 -2.59 -1.88 3.50
C VAL A 272 -2.98 -2.45 2.13
N HIS A 273 -4.25 -2.83 1.96
CA HIS A 273 -4.75 -3.54 0.78
C HIS A 273 -5.80 -2.75 -0.02
N ARG A 274 -5.85 -1.42 0.16
CA ARG A 274 -6.85 -0.58 -0.50
C ARG A 274 -6.46 -0.38 -1.96
N GLN A 275 -7.38 -0.67 -2.87
CA GLN A 275 -7.19 -0.53 -4.31
C GLN A 275 -7.79 0.78 -4.84
N GLN A 276 -8.59 1.49 -4.03
CA GLN A 276 -9.29 2.73 -4.38
C GLN A 276 -10.21 2.58 -5.61
N THR A 277 -10.78 1.38 -5.74
CA THR A 277 -11.65 1.01 -6.84
C THR A 277 -13.12 1.29 -6.52
N ARG A 278 -13.88 1.80 -7.49
CA ARG A 278 -15.31 2.09 -7.38
C ARG A 278 -16.11 1.33 -8.43
N LEU A 279 -17.26 0.77 -8.02
CA LEU A 279 -18.19 0.12 -8.94
C LEU A 279 -19.02 1.16 -9.69
N ARG A 280 -18.87 1.18 -11.01
CA ARG A 280 -19.69 1.94 -11.93
C ARG A 280 -20.66 1.00 -12.65
N VAL A 281 -21.94 1.38 -12.65
CA VAL A 281 -22.99 0.73 -13.42
C VAL A 281 -23.33 1.65 -14.57
N SER A 282 -23.25 1.13 -15.80
CA SER A 282 -23.72 1.83 -16.98
C SER A 282 -24.73 1.00 -17.75
N VAL A 283 -25.75 1.68 -18.27
CA VAL A 283 -26.79 1.07 -19.10
C VAL A 283 -26.75 1.74 -20.46
N THR A 284 -26.64 0.92 -21.50
CA THR A 284 -26.65 1.34 -22.89
C THR A 284 -27.94 0.88 -23.56
N VAL A 285 -28.80 1.82 -23.91
CA VAL A 285 -30.07 1.55 -24.61
C VAL A 285 -29.98 2.03 -26.04
N THR A 286 -30.25 1.16 -27.01
CA THR A 286 -30.38 1.53 -28.41
C THR A 286 -31.76 2.08 -28.68
N ASN A 287 -31.86 3.35 -29.04
CA ASN A 287 -33.12 3.96 -29.42
C ASN A 287 -33.63 3.42 -30.77
N ASP A 288 -34.90 3.68 -31.11
CA ASP A 288 -35.54 3.30 -32.39
C ASP A 288 -34.81 3.81 -33.66
N LYS A 289 -33.89 4.77 -33.49
CA LYS A 289 -33.01 5.31 -34.54
C LYS A 289 -31.67 4.56 -34.68
N GLY A 290 -31.45 3.49 -33.90
CA GLY A 290 -30.22 2.69 -33.90
C GLY A 290 -29.02 3.31 -33.19
N VAL A 291 -29.18 4.47 -32.53
CA VAL A 291 -28.10 5.13 -31.78
C VAL A 291 -28.10 4.64 -30.33
N PRO A 292 -26.99 4.11 -29.80
CA PRO A 292 -26.87 3.72 -28.40
C PRO A 292 -26.71 4.97 -27.51
N VAL A 293 -27.55 5.09 -26.49
CA VAL A 293 -27.43 6.09 -25.43
C VAL A 293 -26.90 5.40 -24.18
N THR A 294 -25.77 5.87 -23.67
CA THR A 294 -25.11 5.33 -22.46
C THR A 294 -25.30 6.30 -21.30
N SER A 295 -25.77 5.80 -20.18
CA SER A 295 -25.81 6.54 -18.90
C SER A 295 -25.04 5.80 -17.82
N GLN A 296 -24.59 6.53 -16.80
CA GLN A 296 -23.75 6.02 -15.71
C GLN A 296 -24.32 6.45 -14.35
N ASN A 297 -24.08 5.66 -13.31
CA ASN A 297 -24.46 6.02 -11.93
C ASN A 297 -23.55 7.12 -11.36
N VAL A 298 -24.09 7.91 -10.42
CA VAL A 298 -23.32 8.91 -9.67
C VAL A 298 -22.87 8.29 -8.35
N PRO A 299 -21.55 8.13 -8.11
CA PRO A 299 -21.07 7.66 -6.82
C PRO A 299 -21.32 8.73 -5.74
N ASN A 300 -21.72 8.32 -4.55
CA ASN A 300 -21.89 9.22 -3.42
C ASN A 300 -20.53 9.74 -2.95
N THR A 301 -20.35 11.06 -2.93
CA THR A 301 -19.17 11.71 -2.34
C THR A 301 -19.31 11.72 -0.82
N ILE A 302 -18.55 10.87 -0.14
CA ILE A 302 -18.46 10.84 1.33
C ILE A 302 -17.23 11.69 1.74
N ASP A 303 -17.36 12.47 2.81
CA ASP A 303 -16.26 13.28 3.34
C ASP A 303 -15.05 12.41 3.73
N THR A 304 -13.92 12.60 3.06
CA THR A 304 -12.66 11.89 3.30
C THR A 304 -11.85 12.45 4.46
N THR A 305 -12.19 13.64 4.95
CA THR A 305 -11.43 14.39 5.96
C THR A 305 -11.59 13.83 7.37
N SER A 306 -12.70 13.12 7.63
CA SER A 306 -12.97 12.47 8.90
C SER A 306 -12.44 11.04 8.92
N LEU A 307 -11.89 10.61 10.06
CA LEU A 307 -11.47 9.22 10.29
C LEU A 307 -12.61 8.22 10.01
N GLU A 308 -13.84 8.56 10.40
CA GLU A 308 -15.01 7.72 10.15
C GLU A 308 -15.38 7.70 8.66
N GLY A 309 -15.26 8.84 7.99
CA GLY A 309 -15.50 8.95 6.55
C GLY A 309 -14.53 8.10 5.75
N ALA A 310 -13.24 8.14 6.10
CA ALA A 310 -12.22 7.27 5.50
C ALA A 310 -12.53 5.77 5.69
N LEU A 311 -13.01 5.36 6.88
CA LEU A 311 -13.43 3.97 7.13
C LEU A 311 -14.69 3.59 6.34
N ARG A 312 -15.70 4.46 6.26
CA ARG A 312 -16.92 4.22 5.48
C ARG A 312 -16.63 4.07 3.99
N ILE A 313 -15.72 4.89 3.46
CA ILE A 313 -15.28 4.80 2.06
C ILE A 313 -14.56 3.47 1.82
N ALA A 314 -13.63 3.09 2.70
CA ALA A 314 -12.93 1.81 2.59
C ALA A 314 -13.89 0.62 2.69
N GLN A 315 -14.91 0.70 3.56
CA GLN A 315 -15.97 -0.30 3.64
C GLN A 315 -16.80 -0.37 2.36
N GLN A 316 -17.20 0.77 1.80
CA GLN A 316 -17.96 0.82 0.55
C GLN A 316 -17.17 0.18 -0.60
N GLU A 317 -15.86 0.47 -0.69
CA GLU A 317 -14.96 -0.15 -1.67
C GLU A 317 -14.94 -1.68 -1.57
N VAL A 318 -14.82 -2.23 -0.35
CA VAL A 318 -14.85 -3.69 -0.14
C VAL A 318 -16.21 -4.29 -0.51
N VAL A 319 -17.31 -3.60 -0.19
CA VAL A 319 -18.66 -4.01 -0.58
C VAL A 319 -18.81 -4.04 -2.10
N GLU A 320 -18.30 -3.03 -2.80
CA GLU A 320 -18.34 -2.93 -4.25
C GLU A 320 -17.49 -4.02 -4.94
N GLN A 321 -16.30 -4.31 -4.39
CA GLN A 321 -15.48 -5.44 -4.83
C GLN A 321 -16.17 -6.80 -4.60
N GLU A 322 -16.88 -6.95 -3.47
CA GLU A 322 -17.68 -8.15 -3.21
C GLU A 322 -18.78 -8.31 -4.26
N ILE A 323 -19.58 -7.26 -4.50
CA ILE A 323 -20.63 -7.26 -5.53
C ILE A 323 -20.02 -7.65 -6.88
N PHE A 324 -18.92 -7.01 -7.28
CA PHE A 324 -18.26 -7.32 -8.55
C PHE A 324 -17.82 -8.79 -8.62
N SER A 325 -17.21 -9.33 -7.57
CA SER A 325 -16.80 -10.74 -7.53
C SER A 325 -17.98 -11.72 -7.68
N LEU A 326 -19.14 -11.36 -7.12
CA LEU A 326 -20.37 -12.15 -7.24
C LEU A 326 -20.97 -12.04 -8.64
N LEU A 327 -20.95 -10.83 -9.23
CA LEU A 327 -21.39 -10.60 -10.61
C LEU A 327 -20.54 -11.40 -11.60
N VAL A 328 -19.21 -11.47 -11.41
CA VAL A 328 -18.31 -12.31 -12.23
C VAL A 328 -18.72 -13.79 -12.17
N GLN A 329 -18.96 -14.30 -10.96
CA GLN A 329 -19.36 -15.70 -10.77
C GLN A 329 -20.72 -16.02 -11.38
N GLU A 330 -21.67 -15.08 -11.27
CA GLU A 330 -23.03 -15.28 -11.77
C GLU A 330 -23.11 -15.09 -13.29
N ALA A 331 -22.45 -14.07 -13.84
CA ALA A 331 -22.39 -13.79 -15.27
C ALA A 331 -21.80 -14.97 -16.07
N GLY A 332 -20.81 -15.68 -15.50
CA GLY A 332 -20.24 -16.89 -16.12
C GLY A 332 -21.20 -18.09 -16.16
N ASN A 333 -22.28 -18.07 -15.38
CA ASN A 333 -23.27 -19.15 -15.27
C ASN A 333 -24.63 -18.79 -15.85
N LEU A 334 -24.77 -17.65 -16.57
CA LEU A 334 -26.05 -17.22 -17.15
C LEU A 334 -26.41 -18.08 -18.38
N PRO A 335 -27.58 -18.73 -18.40
CA PRO A 335 -28.00 -19.57 -19.53
C PRO A 335 -28.63 -18.77 -20.68
N THR A 336 -29.19 -17.60 -20.42
CA THR A 336 -30.12 -16.91 -21.34
C THR A 336 -29.52 -15.64 -21.98
N ALA A 337 -28.44 -15.09 -21.42
CA ALA A 337 -27.85 -13.83 -21.86
C ALA A 337 -26.36 -14.01 -22.20
N SER A 338 -25.89 -13.38 -23.28
CA SER A 338 -24.46 -13.30 -23.57
C SER A 338 -23.81 -12.35 -22.58
N ALA A 339 -22.91 -12.90 -21.77
CA ALA A 339 -22.05 -12.12 -20.88
C ALA A 339 -20.60 -12.14 -21.40
N ARG A 340 -19.98 -10.97 -21.48
CA ARG A 340 -18.54 -10.81 -21.69
C ARG A 340 -17.93 -10.38 -20.37
N VAL A 341 -17.07 -11.21 -19.81
CA VAL A 341 -16.45 -10.98 -18.50
C VAL A 341 -14.96 -10.74 -18.69
N SER A 342 -14.48 -9.62 -18.16
CA SER A 342 -13.07 -9.25 -18.05
C SER A 342 -12.75 -8.99 -16.57
N GLU A 343 -11.48 -8.74 -16.24
CA GLU A 343 -11.03 -8.54 -14.86
C GLU A 343 -11.66 -7.31 -14.20
N ARG A 344 -11.87 -6.22 -14.95
CA ARG A 344 -12.44 -4.96 -14.44
C ARG A 344 -13.73 -4.52 -15.14
N LEU A 345 -14.26 -5.34 -16.05
CA LEU A 345 -15.42 -5.00 -16.87
C LEU A 345 -16.30 -6.24 -17.07
N ILE A 346 -17.60 -6.11 -16.82
CA ILE A 346 -18.61 -7.12 -17.13
C ILE A 346 -19.62 -6.46 -18.05
N VAL A 347 -19.87 -7.04 -19.21
CA VAL A 347 -20.86 -6.57 -20.18
C VAL A 347 -21.89 -7.66 -20.39
N ILE A 348 -23.17 -7.32 -20.27
CA ILE A 348 -24.28 -8.26 -20.37
C ILE A 348 -25.33 -7.72 -21.31
N ASP A 349 -25.69 -8.51 -22.30
CA ASP A 349 -26.84 -8.23 -23.15
C ASP A 349 -28.12 -8.66 -22.44
N ALA A 350 -28.70 -7.75 -21.64
CA ALA A 350 -29.85 -8.06 -20.80
C ALA A 350 -31.12 -8.29 -21.63
N ALA A 351 -31.34 -7.50 -22.69
CA ALA A 351 -32.50 -7.59 -23.57
C ALA A 351 -32.20 -7.03 -24.97
N GLN A 352 -33.13 -7.17 -25.92
CA GLN A 352 -32.97 -6.60 -27.26
C GLN A 352 -32.77 -5.08 -27.19
N GLY A 353 -31.59 -4.63 -27.58
CA GLY A 353 -31.23 -3.21 -27.57
C GLY A 353 -30.90 -2.63 -26.19
N THR A 354 -30.71 -3.46 -25.16
CA THR A 354 -30.29 -3.03 -23.81
C THR A 354 -29.08 -3.84 -23.36
N GLU A 355 -27.95 -3.16 -23.23
CA GLU A 355 -26.69 -3.71 -22.74
C GLU A 355 -26.36 -3.07 -21.38
N LEU A 356 -25.91 -3.89 -20.44
CA LEU A 356 -25.61 -3.52 -19.05
C LEU A 356 -24.11 -3.73 -18.83
N LYS A 357 -23.40 -2.71 -18.35
CA LYS A 357 -21.97 -2.77 -18.09
C LYS A 357 -21.65 -2.44 -16.64
N PHE A 358 -20.83 -3.27 -16.02
CA PHE A 358 -20.28 -3.09 -14.69
C PHE A 358 -18.78 -2.89 -14.80
N GLU A 359 -18.29 -1.74 -14.36
CA GLU A 359 -16.88 -1.39 -14.42
C GLU A 359 -16.35 -1.12 -13.01
N LEU A 360 -15.14 -1.61 -12.74
CA LEU A 360 -14.42 -1.30 -11.52
C LEU A 360 -13.31 -0.28 -11.87
N LEU A 361 -13.54 0.98 -11.51
CA LEU A 361 -12.69 2.12 -11.92
C LEU A 361 -11.92 2.68 -10.74
N ASP A 362 -10.70 3.13 -11.01
CA ASP A 362 -9.88 3.86 -10.05
C ASP A 362 -10.38 5.33 -9.98
N ASP A 363 -10.40 5.93 -8.77
CA ASP A 363 -11.05 7.22 -8.44
C ASP A 363 -10.66 8.40 -9.40
N GLU A 364 -9.52 8.30 -10.08
CA GLU A 364 -8.98 9.31 -11.01
C GLU A 364 -9.69 9.35 -12.39
N THR A 365 -10.54 8.39 -12.71
CA THR A 365 -11.16 8.24 -14.05
C THR A 365 -12.65 8.59 -14.06
N LEU A 366 -12.97 9.88 -13.91
CA LEU A 366 -14.34 10.40 -14.06
C LEU A 366 -14.52 11.14 -15.40
N PRO A 367 -14.91 10.46 -16.50
CA PRO A 367 -15.40 11.15 -17.68
C PRO A 367 -16.80 11.71 -17.45
N SER A 368 -16.97 12.95 -17.92
CA SER A 368 -18.11 13.84 -17.79
C SER A 368 -19.29 13.53 -18.72
N GLU A 369 -20.48 13.61 -18.12
CA GLU A 369 -21.75 14.18 -18.60
C GLU A 369 -22.05 14.27 -20.10
N SER A 370 -22.90 13.35 -20.58
CA SER A 370 -24.05 13.71 -21.42
C SER A 370 -25.01 12.52 -21.45
N SER A 371 -26.04 12.50 -20.61
CA SER A 371 -27.00 11.39 -20.67
C SER A 371 -28.38 11.75 -20.13
N ASP A 372 -29.38 11.12 -20.72
CA ASP A 372 -30.81 11.24 -20.42
C ASP A 372 -31.08 10.97 -18.92
N GLU A 373 -31.74 11.91 -18.23
CA GLU A 373 -31.93 11.90 -16.77
C GLU A 373 -32.66 10.63 -16.30
N LEU A 374 -33.60 10.13 -17.11
CA LEU A 374 -34.34 8.90 -16.82
C LEU A 374 -33.47 7.64 -16.84
N ILE A 375 -32.47 7.55 -17.73
CA ILE A 375 -31.59 6.38 -17.81
C ILE A 375 -30.54 6.44 -16.69
N LYS A 376 -30.12 7.65 -16.29
CA LYS A 376 -29.28 7.88 -15.11
C LYS A 376 -29.95 7.37 -13.83
N GLU A 377 -31.23 7.69 -13.62
CA GLU A 377 -31.98 7.19 -12.46
C GLU A 377 -32.18 5.67 -12.49
N LYS A 378 -32.32 5.07 -13.68
CA LYS A 378 -32.31 3.59 -13.81
C LYS A 378 -30.96 3.00 -13.38
N CYS A 379 -29.84 3.61 -13.76
CA CYS A 379 -28.51 3.16 -13.34
C CYS A 379 -28.33 3.26 -11.81
N ASN A 380 -28.79 4.36 -11.21
CA ASN A 380 -28.79 4.52 -9.76
C ASN A 380 -29.65 3.45 -9.08
N LEU A 381 -30.85 3.17 -9.61
CA LEU A 381 -31.73 2.14 -9.07
C LEU A 381 -31.06 0.76 -9.13
N VAL A 382 -30.42 0.40 -10.24
CA VAL A 382 -29.69 -0.87 -10.37
C VAL A 382 -28.55 -0.95 -9.34
N TYR A 383 -27.77 0.12 -9.18
CA TYR A 383 -26.69 0.18 -8.21
C TYR A 383 -27.17 -0.05 -6.77
N TYR A 384 -28.22 0.65 -6.32
CA TYR A 384 -28.78 0.45 -4.98
C TYR A 384 -29.50 -0.89 -4.82
N ALA A 385 -30.13 -1.41 -5.88
CA ALA A 385 -30.74 -2.73 -5.87
C ALA A 385 -29.69 -3.83 -5.68
N LEU A 386 -28.51 -3.73 -6.29
CA LEU A 386 -27.39 -4.66 -6.07
C LEU A 386 -26.97 -4.69 -4.60
N GLN A 387 -26.87 -3.53 -3.95
CA GLN A 387 -26.55 -3.45 -2.52
C GLN A 387 -27.64 -4.09 -1.66
N ALA A 388 -28.91 -3.86 -1.97
CA ALA A 388 -30.03 -4.48 -1.25
C ALA A 388 -30.04 -6.01 -1.44
N LEU A 389 -29.77 -6.50 -2.64
CA LEU A 389 -29.67 -7.94 -2.94
C LEU A 389 -28.46 -8.59 -2.25
N LEU A 390 -27.35 -7.87 -2.11
CA LEU A 390 -26.21 -8.33 -1.30
C LEU A 390 -26.61 -8.48 0.17
N LEU A 391 -27.28 -7.47 0.75
CA LEU A 391 -27.76 -7.52 2.13
C LEU A 391 -28.70 -8.71 2.36
N ARG A 392 -29.59 -9.00 1.40
CA ARG A 392 -30.44 -10.19 1.44
C ARG A 392 -29.62 -11.47 1.46
N ARG A 393 -28.63 -11.59 0.58
CA ARG A 393 -27.74 -12.76 0.53
C ARG A 393 -27.00 -12.95 1.86
N HIS A 394 -26.46 -11.86 2.43
CA HIS A 394 -25.84 -11.88 3.76
C HIS A 394 -26.83 -12.28 4.86
N GLY A 395 -28.07 -11.77 4.81
CA GLY A 395 -29.14 -12.15 5.74
C GLY A 395 -29.48 -13.65 5.67
N TYR A 396 -29.49 -14.23 4.47
CA TYR A 396 -29.66 -15.66 4.26
C TYR A 396 -28.50 -16.47 4.85
N LEU A 397 -27.25 -16.09 4.55
CA LEU A 397 -26.06 -16.76 5.09
C LEU A 397 -25.99 -16.67 6.63
N LYS A 398 -26.32 -15.50 7.18
CA LYS A 398 -26.42 -15.29 8.63
C LYS A 398 -27.49 -16.16 9.27
N SER A 399 -28.68 -16.22 8.67
CA SER A 399 -29.78 -17.05 9.15
C SER A 399 -29.43 -18.54 9.08
N GLN A 400 -28.72 -18.96 8.04
CA GLN A 400 -28.19 -20.30 7.93
C GLN A 400 -27.20 -20.58 9.08
N ARG A 401 -26.19 -19.72 9.26
CA ARG A 401 -25.18 -19.86 10.32
C ARG A 401 -25.79 -19.92 11.71
N LEU A 402 -26.74 -19.04 12.04
CA LEU A 402 -27.41 -18.99 13.34
C LEU A 402 -28.42 -20.13 13.52
N GLY A 403 -29.12 -20.55 12.46
CA GLY A 403 -30.08 -21.65 12.48
C GLY A 403 -29.45 -23.04 12.57
N THR A 404 -28.13 -23.17 12.34
CA THR A 404 -27.40 -24.45 12.34
C THR A 404 -27.07 -24.96 13.76
N ALA A 405 -27.41 -24.24 14.82
CA ALA A 405 -27.03 -24.58 16.20
C ALA A 405 -27.82 -25.76 16.85
N GLY A 406 -28.64 -26.53 16.10
CA GLY A 406 -29.41 -27.61 16.74
C GLY A 406 -30.15 -28.65 15.90
N VAL A 407 -30.02 -28.70 14.57
CA VAL A 407 -30.77 -29.67 13.73
C VAL A 407 -29.83 -30.47 12.83
N ILE A 408 -29.93 -31.80 12.93
CA ILE A 408 -29.20 -32.78 12.13
C ILE A 408 -29.56 -32.61 10.64
N ARG A 409 -28.54 -32.47 9.80
CA ARG A 409 -28.61 -32.27 8.34
C ARG A 409 -29.47 -33.34 7.62
N PRO A 410 -30.31 -32.96 6.63
CA PRO A 410 -30.41 -33.74 5.40
C PRO A 410 -29.14 -33.52 4.55
N PRO A 411 -28.81 -34.45 3.65
CA PRO A 411 -27.56 -34.42 2.89
C PRO A 411 -27.50 -33.20 1.98
N MET A 412 -26.26 -32.85 1.65
CA MET A 412 -25.75 -31.77 0.83
C MET A 412 -26.40 -31.72 -0.58
N GLU A 413 -27.68 -31.40 -0.69
CA GLU A 413 -28.26 -30.99 -1.97
C GLU A 413 -27.78 -29.58 -2.29
N LEU A 414 -27.34 -29.40 -3.53
CA LEU A 414 -26.72 -28.23 -4.13
C LEU A 414 -27.46 -26.93 -3.77
N LEU A 415 -27.11 -26.32 -2.65
CA LEU A 415 -27.60 -25.01 -2.24
C LEU A 415 -26.99 -23.96 -3.16
N HIS A 416 -27.71 -23.62 -4.21
CA HIS A 416 -27.32 -22.56 -5.12
C HIS A 416 -27.39 -21.23 -4.35
N PRO A 417 -26.31 -20.44 -4.31
CA PRO A 417 -26.35 -19.12 -3.71
C PRO A 417 -27.43 -18.28 -4.39
N LEU A 418 -28.17 -17.49 -3.59
CA LEU A 418 -29.20 -16.59 -4.12
C LEU A 418 -28.57 -15.68 -5.20
N PRO A 419 -29.11 -15.71 -6.44
CA PRO A 419 -28.61 -14.88 -7.53
C PRO A 419 -28.87 -13.40 -7.23
N ILE A 420 -27.88 -12.56 -7.49
CA ILE A 420 -27.95 -11.11 -7.35
C ILE A 420 -28.22 -10.46 -8.71
N LEU A 421 -27.70 -11.04 -9.78
CA LEU A 421 -27.79 -10.50 -11.14
C LEU A 421 -29.09 -10.91 -11.85
N GLN A 422 -29.55 -12.15 -11.67
CA GLN A 422 -30.75 -12.67 -12.32
C GLN A 422 -32.00 -11.79 -12.09
N PRO A 423 -32.33 -11.35 -10.85
CA PRO A 423 -33.51 -10.52 -10.62
C PRO A 423 -33.46 -9.17 -11.36
N ILE A 424 -32.25 -8.63 -11.57
CA ILE A 424 -32.04 -7.37 -12.28
C ILE A 424 -32.26 -7.58 -13.78
N ILE A 425 -31.71 -8.66 -14.33
CA ILE A 425 -31.92 -9.03 -15.74
C ILE A 425 -33.40 -9.26 -16.01
N ASP A 426 -34.10 -10.02 -15.15
CA ASP A 426 -35.52 -10.31 -15.29
C ASP A 426 -36.35 -9.02 -15.30
N LEU A 427 -36.02 -8.05 -14.43
CA LEU A 427 -36.73 -6.76 -14.35
C LEU A 427 -36.46 -5.88 -15.59
N LEU A 428 -35.23 -5.89 -16.12
CA LEU A 428 -34.90 -5.20 -17.37
C LEU A 428 -35.58 -5.84 -18.58
N GLN A 429 -35.60 -7.17 -18.66
CA GLN A 429 -36.32 -7.91 -19.70
C GLN A 429 -37.82 -7.65 -19.63
N TYR A 430 -38.40 -7.65 -18.43
CA TYR A 430 -39.80 -7.31 -18.22
C TYR A 430 -40.12 -5.89 -18.65
N GLN A 431 -39.24 -4.92 -18.38
CA GLN A 431 -39.40 -3.56 -18.85
C GLN A 431 -39.44 -3.47 -20.38
N VAL A 432 -38.49 -4.12 -21.07
CA VAL A 432 -38.44 -4.13 -22.55
C VAL A 432 -39.64 -4.87 -23.14
N PHE A 433 -40.11 -5.92 -22.48
CA PHE A 433 -41.33 -6.62 -22.85
C PHE A 433 -42.57 -5.70 -22.74
N CYS A 434 -42.69 -4.97 -21.63
CA CYS A 434 -43.78 -4.02 -21.42
C CYS A 434 -43.77 -2.87 -22.42
N THR A 435 -42.61 -2.32 -22.78
CA THR A 435 -42.52 -1.27 -23.81
C THR A 435 -42.91 -1.80 -25.19
N ARG A 436 -42.54 -3.05 -25.50
CA ARG A 436 -42.94 -3.71 -26.75
C ARG A 436 -44.44 -4.01 -26.80
N ILE A 437 -45.03 -4.52 -25.73
CA ILE A 437 -46.48 -4.72 -25.66
C ILE A 437 -47.20 -3.38 -25.85
N LYS A 438 -46.75 -2.34 -25.15
CA LYS A 438 -47.34 -1.02 -25.26
C LYS A 438 -47.29 -0.51 -26.71
N SER A 439 -46.15 -0.62 -27.38
CA SER A 439 -46.04 -0.16 -28.77
C SER A 439 -46.91 -0.95 -29.75
N GLU A 440 -47.04 -2.27 -29.57
CA GLU A 440 -47.95 -3.07 -30.40
C GLU A 440 -49.44 -2.74 -30.12
N ILE A 441 -49.82 -2.55 -28.85
CA ILE A 441 -51.19 -2.15 -28.49
C ILE A 441 -51.49 -0.73 -29.02
N ASP A 442 -50.55 0.21 -28.93
CA ASP A 442 -50.69 1.57 -29.47
C ASP A 442 -50.87 1.55 -31.00
N ARG A 443 -50.19 0.63 -31.70
CA ARG A 443 -50.42 0.39 -33.14
C ARG A 443 -51.82 -0.15 -33.41
N MET A 444 -52.30 -1.10 -32.60
CA MET A 444 -53.67 -1.62 -32.73
C MET A 444 -54.71 -0.52 -32.51
N ILE A 445 -54.53 0.35 -31.51
CA ILE A 445 -55.42 1.50 -31.24
C ILE A 445 -55.38 2.51 -32.39
N SER A 446 -54.20 2.76 -32.94
CA SER A 446 -54.03 3.63 -34.11
C SER A 446 -54.77 3.07 -35.33
N ALA A 447 -54.72 1.75 -35.54
CA ALA A 447 -55.46 1.08 -36.62
C ALA A 447 -56.98 1.08 -36.39
N LEU A 448 -57.44 0.83 -35.15
CA LEU A 448 -58.86 0.85 -34.79
C LEU A 448 -59.47 2.26 -34.88
N SER A 449 -58.70 3.28 -34.49
CA SER A 449 -59.13 4.69 -34.61
C SER A 449 -59.19 5.13 -36.08
N ALA A 450 -58.25 4.68 -36.92
CA ALA A 450 -58.32 4.88 -38.38
C ALA A 450 -59.55 4.21 -39.01
N ALA A 451 -60.02 3.09 -38.45
CA ALA A 451 -61.25 2.43 -38.84
C ALA A 451 -62.54 3.06 -38.24
N GLY A 452 -62.42 4.12 -37.44
CA GLY A 452 -63.55 4.85 -36.85
C GLY A 452 -64.11 4.23 -35.56
N ILE A 453 -63.43 3.25 -34.96
CA ILE A 453 -63.87 2.59 -33.72
C ILE A 453 -63.25 3.29 -32.51
N PRO A 454 -64.04 3.84 -31.56
CA PRO A 454 -63.50 4.44 -30.35
C PRO A 454 -62.87 3.36 -29.47
N SER A 455 -61.60 3.53 -29.13
CA SER A 455 -60.86 2.62 -28.26
C SER A 455 -60.12 3.41 -27.17
N SER A 456 -60.02 2.84 -25.97
CA SER A 456 -59.26 3.41 -24.85
C SER A 456 -58.36 2.34 -24.23
N LEU A 457 -57.14 2.74 -23.88
CA LEU A 457 -56.15 1.88 -23.26
C LEU A 457 -55.89 2.32 -21.83
N ARG A 458 -55.96 1.36 -20.91
CA ARG A 458 -55.37 1.47 -19.60
C ARG A 458 -54.22 0.47 -19.52
N PHE A 459 -53.01 0.97 -19.35
CA PHE A 459 -51.81 0.15 -19.29
C PHE A 459 -51.09 0.43 -17.97
N ASP A 460 -51.22 -0.49 -17.03
CA ASP A 460 -50.57 -0.45 -15.71
C ASP A 460 -49.48 -1.55 -15.71
N PRO A 461 -48.23 -1.24 -16.12
CA PRO A 461 -47.17 -2.22 -16.34
C PRO A 461 -46.69 -2.89 -15.05
N VAL A 462 -46.87 -2.24 -13.90
CA VAL A 462 -46.61 -2.83 -12.59
C VAL A 462 -47.85 -2.57 -11.77
N GLY A 463 -48.63 -3.62 -11.51
CA GLY A 463 -49.85 -3.54 -10.70
C GLY A 463 -49.57 -3.35 -9.20
N GLU A 464 -48.29 -3.35 -8.82
CA GLU A 464 -47.80 -3.38 -7.46
C GLU A 464 -47.31 -2.00 -6.98
N THR A 465 -47.55 -1.69 -5.71
CA THR A 465 -47.01 -0.49 -5.06
C THR A 465 -45.50 -0.63 -4.82
N GLY A 466 -44.75 0.48 -4.72
CA GLY A 466 -43.30 0.43 -4.48
C GLY A 466 -42.87 -0.39 -3.26
N ARG A 467 -43.72 -0.50 -2.22
CA ARG A 467 -43.47 -1.38 -1.07
C ARG A 467 -43.57 -2.86 -1.42
N GLN A 468 -44.45 -3.23 -2.35
CA GLN A 468 -44.58 -4.60 -2.84
C GLN A 468 -43.39 -4.99 -3.73
N LEU A 469 -42.83 -4.05 -4.51
CA LEU A 469 -41.56 -4.25 -5.24
C LEU A 469 -40.38 -4.49 -4.29
N VAL A 470 -40.32 -3.80 -3.14
CA VAL A 470 -39.29 -4.09 -2.13
C VAL A 470 -39.52 -5.47 -1.48
N GLN A 471 -40.78 -5.84 -1.20
CA GLN A 471 -41.12 -7.19 -0.72
C GLN A 471 -40.83 -8.29 -1.76
N PHE A 472 -40.85 -7.97 -3.05
CA PHE A 472 -40.41 -8.85 -4.12
C PHE A 472 -38.93 -9.17 -3.97
N PHE A 473 -38.10 -8.15 -3.73
CA PHE A 473 -36.68 -8.35 -3.46
C PHE A 473 -36.43 -9.18 -2.19
N ASP A 474 -37.32 -9.16 -1.19
CA ASP A 474 -37.20 -10.00 0.02
C ASP A 474 -37.71 -11.44 -0.15
N SER A 475 -38.69 -11.69 -1.02
CA SER A 475 -39.38 -12.98 -1.13
C SER A 475 -38.48 -14.06 -1.75
N SER A 476 -38.18 -15.12 -0.99
CA SER A 476 -37.40 -16.31 -1.42
C SER A 476 -38.10 -17.17 -2.48
N ALA A 477 -39.42 -17.08 -2.57
CA ALA A 477 -40.20 -17.70 -3.62
C ALA A 477 -40.36 -16.68 -4.75
N GLY A 478 -39.92 -17.05 -5.96
CA GLY A 478 -40.04 -16.25 -7.19
C GLY A 478 -41.49 -15.90 -7.51
N LYS A 479 -42.03 -14.91 -6.81
CA LYS A 479 -43.23 -14.20 -7.25
C LYS A 479 -42.90 -13.64 -8.63
N VAL A 480 -43.88 -13.64 -9.52
CA VAL A 480 -43.72 -13.14 -10.88
C VAL A 480 -44.24 -11.71 -10.88
N ILE A 481 -43.42 -10.75 -11.32
CA ILE A 481 -43.86 -9.36 -11.48
C ILE A 481 -44.95 -9.33 -12.55
N GLY A 482 -46.11 -8.79 -12.21
CA GLY A 482 -47.27 -8.73 -13.08
C GLY A 482 -47.85 -7.32 -13.19
N GLY A 483 -48.50 -7.06 -14.32
CA GLY A 483 -49.20 -5.82 -14.62
C GLY A 483 -50.55 -6.13 -15.29
N GLU A 484 -51.37 -5.10 -15.45
CA GLU A 484 -52.68 -5.19 -16.10
C GLU A 484 -52.71 -4.28 -17.34
N ALA A 485 -53.09 -4.85 -18.49
CA ALA A 485 -53.34 -4.10 -19.72
C ALA A 485 -54.80 -4.32 -20.14
N VAL A 486 -55.61 -3.28 -20.03
CA VAL A 486 -57.04 -3.31 -20.38
C VAL A 486 -57.27 -2.44 -21.61
N LEU A 487 -57.53 -3.09 -22.74
CA LEU A 487 -57.98 -2.43 -23.97
C LEU A 487 -59.52 -2.47 -23.99
N ARG A 488 -60.15 -1.30 -24.02
CA ARG A 488 -61.59 -1.16 -24.19
C ARG A 488 -61.89 -0.74 -25.62
N ILE A 489 -62.68 -1.53 -26.31
CA ILE A 489 -63.14 -1.27 -27.68
C ILE A 489 -64.63 -0.97 -27.62
N ASP A 490 -65.06 0.10 -28.29
CA ASP A 490 -66.48 0.43 -28.53
C ASP A 490 -67.31 0.82 -27.30
N ASN A 491 -66.66 1.16 -26.17
CA ASN A 491 -67.31 1.51 -24.89
C ASN A 491 -68.35 0.49 -24.38
N ARG A 492 -68.38 -0.74 -24.90
CA ARG A 492 -69.33 -1.79 -24.49
C ARG A 492 -68.63 -2.84 -23.63
N TYR A 493 -69.14 -3.02 -22.41
CA TYR A 493 -68.78 -4.12 -21.52
C TYR A 493 -69.12 -5.46 -22.18
N VAL A 494 -68.12 -6.28 -22.49
CA VAL A 494 -68.32 -7.73 -22.64
C VAL A 494 -67.57 -8.39 -21.50
N ARG A 495 -68.34 -8.81 -20.49
CA ARG A 495 -67.90 -9.72 -19.43
C ARG A 495 -67.96 -11.13 -20.04
N SER A 496 -66.82 -11.76 -20.25
CA SER A 496 -66.72 -13.22 -20.45
C SER A 496 -65.66 -13.74 -19.51
#